data_AF-A0A1D2XDY5-F1
#
_entry.id   AF-A0A1D2XDY5-F1
#
_cell.length_a   1.000
_cell.length_b   1.000
_cell.length_c   1.000
_cell.angle_alpha   90.00
_cell.angle_beta   90.00
_cell.angle_gamma   90.00
#
_symmetry.space_group_name_H-M   'P 1'
#
loop_
_entity.id
_entity.type
_entity.pdbx_description
1 polymer ?
#
loop_
_entity_poly.entity_id
_entity_poly.type
_entity_poly.pdbx_seq_one_letter_code
_entity_poly.pdbx_strand_id
1 'polypeptide(L)'
;MAINNTDVKLFESQRLTDEDDGGGRVTGTEVIDGNINNLYLDISRIDRTVGDVALRKAFVGVSTDNNDAYLGSHIILTEAPKDENVSVLLFNSS
;
A
#
# COMPACT_ATOMS: atom_id res chain seq x y z
N MET A 1 -10.46 -17.16 -18.43
CA MET A 1 -9.73 -17.98 -17.43
C MET A 1 -10.02 -17.34 -16.09
N ALA A 2 -10.25 -18.09 -15.02
CA ALA A 2 -10.65 -17.45 -13.77
C ALA A 2 -9.56 -16.49 -13.25
N ILE A 3 -9.99 -15.31 -12.75
CA ILE A 3 -9.17 -14.44 -11.92
C ILE A 3 -9.03 -15.10 -10.55
N ASN A 4 -7.79 -15.27 -10.11
CA ASN A 4 -7.47 -15.89 -8.83
C ASN A 4 -7.15 -14.83 -7.78
N ASN A 5 -7.16 -15.22 -6.51
CA ASN A 5 -6.79 -14.32 -5.42
C ASN A 5 -5.36 -13.77 -5.57
N THR A 6 -4.45 -14.56 -6.15
CA THR A 6 -3.06 -14.16 -6.42
C THR A 6 -2.92 -13.09 -7.51
N ASP A 7 -3.97 -12.88 -8.30
CA ASP A 7 -3.98 -11.88 -9.36
C ASP A 7 -4.34 -10.49 -8.82
N VAL A 8 -4.94 -10.41 -7.62
CA VAL A 8 -5.23 -9.14 -6.94
C VAL A 8 -3.99 -8.69 -6.21
N LYS A 9 -3.39 -7.60 -6.68
CA LYS A 9 -2.09 -7.11 -6.21
C LYS A 9 -2.15 -5.66 -5.77
N LEU A 10 -1.22 -5.30 -4.90
CA LEU A 10 -0.95 -3.93 -4.51
C LEU A 10 0.26 -3.41 -5.32
N PHE A 11 0.15 -2.21 -5.85
CA PHE A 11 1.16 -1.58 -6.70
C PHE A 11 1.67 -0.28 -6.09
N GLU A 12 2.95 -0.02 -6.29
CA GLU A 12 3.62 1.20 -5.86
C GLU A 12 3.15 2.40 -6.69
N SER A 13 3.08 3.55 -6.03
CA SER A 13 2.97 4.84 -6.72
C SER A 13 4.30 5.24 -7.38
N GLN A 14 4.21 6.12 -8.37
CA GLN A 14 5.39 6.64 -9.08
C GLN A 14 6.47 7.19 -8.15
N ARG A 15 6.06 7.84 -7.06
CA ARG A 15 6.93 8.27 -5.97
C ARG A 15 6.39 7.69 -4.67
N LEU A 16 7.14 6.79 -4.06
CA LEU A 16 6.80 6.17 -2.79
C LEU A 16 7.53 6.89 -1.65
N THR A 17 7.28 8.18 -1.53
CA THR A 17 7.94 9.07 -0.58
C THR A 17 6.89 9.86 0.21
N ASP A 18 7.30 10.39 1.35
CA ASP A 18 6.46 11.26 2.21
C ASP A 18 6.65 12.75 1.90
N GLU A 19 7.17 13.04 0.71
CA GLU A 19 7.43 14.41 0.29
C GLU A 19 6.15 15.05 -0.26
N ASP A 20 6.16 16.38 -0.40
CA ASP A 20 5.03 17.14 -0.97
C ASP A 20 4.59 16.64 -2.37
N ASP A 21 5.50 16.01 -3.12
CA ASP A 21 5.24 15.43 -4.45
C ASP A 21 5.03 13.91 -4.45
N GLY A 22 4.89 13.32 -3.26
CA GLY A 22 4.64 11.90 -3.04
C GLY A 22 3.39 11.38 -3.75
N GLY A 23 3.42 10.12 -4.15
CA GLY A 23 2.34 9.47 -4.90
C GLY A 23 2.54 9.56 -6.41
N GLY A 24 1.57 10.17 -7.12
CA GLY A 24 1.55 10.20 -8.59
C GLY A 24 0.75 9.06 -9.22
N ARG A 25 1.19 8.59 -10.39
CA ARG A 25 0.53 7.52 -11.16
C ARG A 25 0.85 6.14 -10.60
N VAL A 26 0.01 5.17 -10.92
CA VAL A 26 0.30 3.75 -10.68
C VAL A 26 1.51 3.30 -11.49
N THR A 27 2.34 2.45 -10.91
CA THR A 27 3.45 1.78 -11.59
C THR A 27 3.12 0.30 -11.80
N GLY A 28 3.96 -0.40 -12.58
CA GLY A 28 3.89 -1.87 -12.68
C GLY A 28 4.62 -2.60 -11.56
N THR A 29 5.16 -1.89 -10.56
CA THR A 29 5.92 -2.47 -9.46
C THR A 29 4.98 -2.94 -8.36
N GLU A 30 5.03 -4.23 -8.05
CA GLU A 30 4.23 -4.86 -7.01
C GLU A 30 4.81 -4.62 -5.61
N VAL A 31 3.95 -4.22 -4.67
CA VAL A 31 4.24 -4.21 -3.23
C VAL A 31 4.12 -5.64 -2.73
N ILE A 32 5.26 -6.34 -2.69
CA ILE A 32 5.37 -7.75 -2.27
C ILE A 32 4.99 -7.91 -0.79
N ASP A 33 4.08 -8.85 -0.50
CA ASP A 33 3.72 -9.20 0.88
C ASP A 33 4.93 -9.75 1.67
N GLY A 34 5.03 -9.37 2.94
CA GLY A 34 6.13 -9.74 3.84
C GLY A 34 7.49 -9.10 3.51
N ASN A 35 7.62 -8.33 2.42
CA ASN A 35 8.85 -7.62 2.10
C ASN A 35 8.91 -6.31 2.90
N ILE A 36 9.87 -6.22 3.81
CA ILE A 36 10.05 -5.07 4.69
C ILE A 36 10.57 -3.89 3.87
N ASN A 37 10.13 -2.67 4.20
CA ASN A 37 10.57 -1.42 3.58
C ASN A 37 10.14 -1.18 2.13
N ASN A 38 9.22 -1.97 1.58
CA ASN A 38 8.70 -1.75 0.22
C ASN A 38 7.49 -0.81 0.13
N LEU A 39 6.88 -0.43 1.26
CA LEU A 39 5.78 0.53 1.32
C LEU A 39 6.09 1.67 2.29
N TYR A 40 6.45 1.30 3.53
CA TYR A 40 6.88 2.22 4.58
C TYR A 40 8.29 1.88 5.01
N LEU A 41 9.11 2.90 5.28
CA LEU A 41 10.46 2.72 5.82
C LEU A 41 10.39 2.36 7.31
N ASP A 42 11.52 1.87 7.83
CA ASP A 42 11.70 1.63 9.26
C ASP A 42 11.53 2.91 10.07
N ILE A 43 10.81 2.81 11.19
CA ILE A 43 10.60 3.90 12.13
C ILE A 43 11.88 4.11 12.95
N SER A 44 12.44 5.32 12.93
CA SER A 44 13.64 5.62 13.69
C SER A 44 13.35 5.82 15.19
N ARG A 45 14.41 5.80 16.03
CA ARG A 45 14.27 6.10 17.46
C ARG A 45 13.80 7.53 17.71
N ILE A 46 14.18 8.46 16.82
CA ILE A 46 13.79 9.86 16.94
C ILE A 46 12.31 9.98 16.64
N ASP A 47 11.84 9.38 15.54
CA ASP A 47 10.41 9.37 15.14
C ASP A 47 9.53 8.81 16.24
N ARG A 48 9.99 7.75 16.91
CA ARG A 48 9.28 7.17 18.06
C ARG A 48 9.22 8.11 19.28
N THR A 49 10.19 9.01 19.42
CA THR A 49 10.27 9.95 20.55
C THR A 49 9.46 11.22 20.29
N VAL A 50 9.53 11.75 19.06
CA VAL A 50 8.92 13.05 18.71
C VAL A 50 7.53 12.91 18.08
N GLY A 51 7.20 11.70 17.61
CA GLY A 51 6.02 11.43 16.80
C GLY A 51 6.30 11.71 15.32
N ASP A 52 5.77 10.85 14.46
CA ASP A 52 5.87 10.99 13.01
C ASP A 52 4.56 10.56 12.35
N VAL A 53 4.25 11.13 11.19
CA VAL A 53 3.07 10.80 10.39
C VAL A 53 3.52 10.54 8.97
N ALA A 54 3.60 9.27 8.60
CA ALA A 54 3.97 8.85 7.26
C ALA A 54 2.74 8.55 6.39
N LEU A 55 2.69 9.14 5.19
CA LEU A 55 1.64 8.88 4.21
C LEU A 55 2.20 8.13 2.99
N ARG A 56 1.45 7.14 2.50
CA ARG A 56 1.80 6.40 1.28
C ARG A 56 0.58 6.23 0.40
N LYS A 57 0.78 6.47 -0.90
CA LYS A 57 -0.22 6.15 -1.92
C LYS A 57 0.15 4.83 -2.58
N ALA A 58 -0.81 3.90 -2.61
CA ALA A 58 -0.68 2.64 -3.31
C ALA A 58 -1.95 2.38 -4.12
N PHE A 59 -1.85 1.48 -5.09
CA PHE A 59 -2.94 1.17 -6.01
C PHE A 59 -3.26 -0.32 -5.98
N VAL A 60 -4.54 -0.67 -5.83
CA VAL A 60 -4.98 -2.05 -5.99
C VAL A 60 -5.31 -2.28 -7.46
N GLY A 61 -4.80 -3.37 -8.03
CA GLY A 61 -5.07 -3.75 -9.41
C GLY A 61 -5.12 -5.26 -9.59
N VAL A 62 -5.71 -5.70 -10.70
CA VAL A 62 -5.71 -7.10 -11.12
C VAL A 62 -4.64 -7.30 -12.17
N SER A 63 -3.69 -8.20 -11.90
CA SER A 63 -2.60 -8.58 -12.80
C SER A 63 -2.85 -9.99 -13.29
N THR A 64 -3.37 -10.11 -14.51
CA THR A 64 -3.70 -11.40 -15.12
C THR A 64 -3.50 -11.33 -16.63
N ASP A 65 -3.24 -12.47 -17.26
CA ASP A 65 -3.05 -12.60 -18.71
C ASP A 65 -4.38 -12.70 -19.48
N ASN A 66 -5.52 -12.55 -18.78
CA ASN A 66 -6.85 -12.60 -19.36
C ASN A 66 -7.55 -11.22 -19.33
N ASN A 67 -8.71 -11.13 -19.99
CA ASN A 67 -9.51 -9.91 -20.08
C ASN A 67 -10.85 -10.05 -19.34
N ASP A 68 -10.95 -10.98 -18.39
CA ASP A 68 -12.19 -11.18 -17.65
C ASP A 68 -12.43 -9.99 -16.70
N ALA A 69 -13.69 -9.59 -16.53
CA ALA A 69 -14.03 -8.42 -15.71
C ALA A 69 -14.03 -8.77 -14.22
N TYR A 70 -13.24 -8.06 -13.42
CA TYR A 70 -13.31 -8.11 -11.96
C TYR A 70 -14.27 -7.04 -11.43
N LEU A 71 -15.46 -7.45 -10.99
CA LEU A 71 -16.50 -6.53 -10.55
C LEU A 71 -16.49 -6.39 -9.02
N GLY A 72 -16.17 -5.18 -8.55
CA GLY A 72 -16.23 -4.83 -7.13
C GLY A 72 -14.96 -5.21 -6.36
N SER A 73 -14.02 -4.28 -6.27
CA SER A 73 -12.87 -4.40 -5.38
C SER A 73 -13.12 -3.63 -4.08
N HIS A 74 -12.64 -4.20 -2.98
CA HIS A 74 -12.66 -3.59 -1.67
C HIS A 74 -11.28 -3.75 -1.04
N ILE A 75 -10.92 -2.79 -0.20
CA ILE A 75 -9.72 -2.84 0.63
C ILE A 75 -10.15 -2.61 2.08
N ILE A 76 -9.64 -3.41 2.99
CA ILE A 76 -9.96 -3.35 4.41
C ILE A 76 -8.69 -3.51 5.24
N LEU A 77 -8.63 -2.81 6.38
CA LEU A 77 -7.66 -3.08 7.44
C LEU A 77 -8.29 -4.09 8.41
N THR A 78 -7.77 -5.31 8.43
CA THR A 78 -8.30 -6.40 9.27
C THR A 78 -7.65 -6.48 10.65
N GLU A 79 -6.41 -6.03 10.76
CA GLU A 79 -5.61 -6.10 11.99
C GLU A 79 -4.90 -4.76 12.22
N ALA A 80 -4.83 -4.34 13.48
CA ALA A 80 -4.04 -3.17 13.88
C ALA A 80 -2.55 -3.53 13.95
N PRO A 81 -1.63 -2.53 13.89
CA PRO A 81 -0.22 -2.77 14.14
C PRO A 81 0.01 -3.44 15.50
N LYS A 82 1.00 -4.33 15.58
CA LYS A 82 1.40 -5.00 16.83
C LYS A 82 2.02 -4.04 17.86
N ASP A 83 2.45 -2.86 17.42
CA ASP A 83 3.01 -1.84 18.28
C ASP A 83 1.90 -0.88 18.73
N GLU A 84 1.67 -0.80 20.05
CA GLU A 84 0.63 0.03 20.66
C GLU A 84 0.78 1.53 20.36
N ASN A 85 1.98 1.99 20.02
CA ASN A 85 2.24 3.40 19.70
C ASN A 85 2.04 3.72 18.21
N VAL A 86 1.72 2.72 17.38
CA VAL A 86 1.54 2.89 15.94
C VAL A 86 0.06 2.74 15.60
N SER A 87 -0.49 3.75 14.96
CA SER A 87 -1.86 3.75 14.44
C SER A 87 -1.82 3.85 12.92
N VAL A 88 -2.76 3.18 12.25
CA VAL A 88 -2.88 3.21 10.78
C VAL A 88 -4.28 3.64 10.41
N LEU A 89 -4.38 4.51 9.40
CA LEU A 89 -5.62 4.92 8.79
C LEU A 89 -5.56 4.60 7.29
N LEU A 90 -6.53 3.83 6.82
CA LEU A 90 -6.77 3.64 5.40
C LEU A 90 -7.84 4.61 4.93
N PHE A 91 -7.54 5.39 3.90
CA PHE A 91 -8.48 6.30 3.27
C PHE A 91 -8.29 6.29 1.75
N ASN A 92 -9.30 6.78 1.04
CA ASN A 92 -9.24 6.95 -0.41
C ASN A 92 -8.97 8.43 -0.73
N SER A 93 -8.13 8.68 -1.75
CA SER A 93 -7.79 10.02 -2.24
C SER A 93 -8.46 10.36 -3.58
N SER A 94 -9.50 9.62 -3.97
CA SER A 94 -10.26 9.80 -5.22
C SER A 94 -10.99 11.13 -5.29
#